data_AF-M7MXW0-F1
#
_entry.id   AF-M7MXW0-F1
#
_cell.length_a   1.000
_cell.length_b   1.000
_cell.length_c   1.000
_cell.angle_alpha   90.00
_cell.angle_beta   90.00
_cell.angle_gamma   90.00
#
_symmetry.space_group_name_H-M   'P 1'
#
loop_
_entity.id
_entity.type
_entity.pdbx_description
1 polymer ?
#
loop_
_entity_poly.entity_id
_entity_poly.type
_entity_poly.pdbx_seq_one_letter_code
_entity_poly.pdbx_strand_id
1 'polypeptide(L)'
;MAAQELQAPLLLPADGGPVYAETDLSRPLVEPWNAVSSLAILLPAVYWALRLRGQYRQHPFLALCLPLLFLGGLGSTLYHAFRSHRLWLMLDITPTALLTLLLALFFLDPGVAPQVAGHTGGSAHVSDAHAHLVGLSQPYGH
;
A
#
# COMPACT_ATOMS: atom_id res chain seq x y z
N MET A 1 44.88 -33.84 10.92
CA MET A 1 43.58 -34.36 10.45
C MET A 1 42.67 -33.16 10.29
N ALA A 2 42.55 -32.65 9.06
CA ALA A 2 41.62 -31.56 8.76
C ALA A 2 40.20 -32.12 8.77
N ALA A 3 39.32 -31.50 9.56
CA ALA A 3 37.90 -31.80 9.52
C ALA A 3 37.40 -31.52 8.09
N GLN A 4 36.89 -32.58 7.48
CA GLN A 4 36.24 -32.52 6.18
C GLN A 4 34.91 -31.78 6.40
N GLU A 5 34.92 -30.46 6.18
CA GLU A 5 33.72 -29.64 6.06
C GLU A 5 32.86 -30.28 4.96
N LEU A 6 31.91 -31.12 5.37
CA LEU A 6 30.99 -31.78 4.48
C LEU A 6 30.18 -30.66 3.81
N GLN A 7 30.51 -30.30 2.55
CA GLN A 7 29.65 -29.47 1.73
C GLN A 7 28.31 -30.21 1.60
N ALA A 8 27.38 -29.91 2.51
CA ALA A 8 25.99 -30.26 2.34
C ALA A 8 25.56 -29.67 1.00
N PRO A 9 24.94 -30.46 0.11
CA PRO A 9 24.43 -29.91 -1.14
C PRO A 9 23.54 -28.71 -0.78
N LEU A 10 23.81 -27.55 -1.39
CA LEU A 10 22.94 -26.38 -1.25
C LEU A 10 21.56 -26.79 -1.76
N LEU A 11 20.67 -27.14 -0.84
CA LEU A 11 19.32 -27.54 -1.16
C LEU A 11 18.58 -26.25 -1.52
N LEU A 12 18.42 -26.03 -2.82
CA LEU A 12 17.79 -24.85 -3.36
C LEU A 12 16.26 -25.08 -3.47
N PRO A 13 15.44 -24.08 -3.14
CA PRO A 13 14.00 -24.14 -3.38
C PRO A 13 13.67 -24.36 -4.87
N ALA A 14 12.65 -25.18 -5.14
CA ALA A 14 12.27 -25.55 -6.50
C ALA A 14 11.44 -24.47 -7.25
N ASP A 15 11.20 -23.32 -6.63
CA ASP A 15 10.33 -22.26 -7.14
C ASP A 15 11.07 -21.14 -7.88
N GLY A 16 12.40 -21.14 -7.86
CA GLY A 16 13.25 -20.15 -8.54
C GLY A 16 13.27 -18.77 -7.86
N GLY A 17 12.75 -18.66 -6.63
CA GLY A 17 12.77 -17.44 -5.84
C GLY A 17 14.07 -17.25 -5.03
N PRO A 18 14.33 -16.04 -4.51
CA PRO A 18 15.52 -15.73 -3.73
C PRO A 18 15.59 -16.53 -2.42
N VAL A 19 16.78 -16.94 -2.01
CA VAL A 19 16.99 -17.63 -0.72
C VAL A 19 17.21 -16.60 0.38
N TYR A 20 16.39 -16.64 1.43
CA TYR A 20 16.48 -15.75 2.57
C TYR A 20 17.34 -16.35 3.69
N ALA A 21 17.72 -15.53 4.66
CA ALA A 21 18.60 -15.96 5.76
C ALA A 21 17.99 -17.07 6.64
N GLU A 22 16.66 -17.13 6.72
CA GLU A 22 15.95 -18.12 7.54
C GLU A 22 15.50 -19.37 6.76
N THR A 23 15.72 -19.43 5.44
CA THR A 23 15.25 -20.53 4.59
C THR A 23 15.84 -21.87 5.06
N ASP A 24 14.99 -22.75 5.60
CA ASP A 24 15.36 -24.12 5.99
C ASP A 24 14.35 -25.13 5.43
N LEU A 25 14.73 -25.78 4.32
CA LEU A 25 13.89 -26.76 3.60
C LEU A 25 13.71 -28.08 4.35
N SER A 26 14.42 -28.30 5.47
CA SER A 26 14.21 -29.48 6.32
C SER A 26 13.01 -29.35 7.25
N ARG A 27 12.42 -28.14 7.34
CA ARG A 27 11.31 -27.82 8.23
C ARG A 27 9.97 -27.80 7.49
N PRO A 28 8.85 -28.06 8.19
CA PRO A 28 7.52 -27.92 7.60
C PRO A 28 7.17 -26.45 7.28
N LEU A 29 7.75 -25.49 8.00
CA LEU A 29 7.65 -24.06 7.76
C LEU A 29 9.04 -23.55 7.38
N VAL A 30 9.23 -23.25 6.10
CA VAL A 30 10.55 -23.00 5.53
C VAL A 30 11.12 -21.66 5.97
N GLU A 31 10.29 -20.62 6.00
CA GLU A 31 10.66 -19.25 6.36
C GLU A 31 9.67 -18.68 7.40
N PRO A 32 9.87 -18.98 8.70
CA PRO A 32 8.89 -18.69 9.75
C PRO A 32 8.60 -17.21 9.93
N TRP A 33 9.62 -16.36 9.97
CA TRP A 33 9.42 -14.94 10.26
C TRP A 33 8.84 -14.20 9.07
N ASN A 34 9.23 -14.55 7.85
CA ASN A 34 8.62 -14.04 6.63
C ASN A 34 7.15 -14.48 6.55
N ALA A 35 6.85 -15.76 6.75
CA ALA A 35 5.46 -16.24 6.68
C ALA A 35 4.54 -15.56 7.72
N VAL A 36 5.01 -15.42 8.96
CA VAL A 36 4.21 -14.77 10.03
C VAL A 36 4.07 -13.27 9.81
N SER A 37 5.14 -12.57 9.43
CA SER A 37 5.08 -11.13 9.19
C SER A 37 4.19 -10.78 7.99
N SER A 38 4.14 -11.61 6.96
CA SER A 38 3.25 -11.43 5.80
C SER A 38 1.76 -11.45 6.15
N LEU A 39 1.35 -12.08 7.26
CA LEU A 39 -0.02 -12.00 7.76
C LEU A 39 -0.43 -10.57 8.13
N ALA A 40 0.52 -9.70 8.50
CA ALA A 40 0.22 -8.30 8.79
C ALA A 40 -0.33 -7.55 7.56
N ILE A 41 0.02 -7.98 6.34
CA ILE A 41 -0.51 -7.41 5.08
C ILE A 41 -2.02 -7.65 4.97
N LEU A 42 -2.54 -8.74 5.54
CA LEU A 42 -3.96 -9.07 5.51
C LEU A 42 -4.79 -8.18 6.45
N LEU A 43 -4.20 -7.60 7.49
CA LEU A 43 -4.90 -6.78 8.47
C LEU A 43 -5.66 -5.60 7.82
N PRO A 44 -5.01 -4.71 7.03
CA PRO A 44 -5.73 -3.64 6.34
C PRO A 44 -6.75 -4.16 5.31
N ALA A 45 -6.47 -5.28 4.62
CA ALA A 45 -7.41 -5.85 3.66
C ALA A 45 -8.71 -6.30 4.35
N VAL A 46 -8.61 -7.05 5.45
CA VAL A 46 -9.76 -7.53 6.21
C VAL A 46 -10.49 -6.36 6.86
N TYR A 47 -9.77 -5.46 7.52
CA TYR A 47 -10.36 -4.29 8.19
C TYR A 47 -11.19 -3.46 7.21
N TRP A 48 -10.63 -3.09 6.06
CA TRP A 48 -11.34 -2.25 5.09
C TRP A 48 -12.42 -3.00 4.32
N ALA A 49 -12.24 -4.30 4.06
CA ALA A 49 -13.31 -5.13 3.51
C ALA A 49 -14.53 -5.14 4.41
N LEU A 50 -14.34 -5.28 5.73
CA LEU A 50 -15.44 -5.21 6.70
C LEU A 50 -16.03 -3.81 6.81
N ARG A 51 -15.17 -2.77 6.84
CA ARG A 51 -15.60 -1.37 6.99
C ARG A 51 -16.40 -0.86 5.80
N LEU A 52 -16.04 -1.25 4.57
CA LEU A 52 -16.71 -0.84 3.33
C LEU A 52 -17.95 -1.68 3.00
N ARG A 53 -18.32 -2.65 3.85
CA ARG A 53 -19.44 -3.54 3.58
C ARG A 53 -20.71 -2.74 3.28
N GLY A 54 -21.28 -2.96 2.09
CA GLY A 54 -22.47 -2.25 1.59
C GLY A 54 -22.18 -0.95 0.83
N GLN A 55 -20.95 -0.46 0.83
CA GLN A 55 -20.53 0.81 0.22
C GLN A 55 -19.39 0.66 -0.81
N TYR A 56 -19.04 -0.57 -1.22
CA TYR A 56 -17.96 -0.82 -2.18
C TYR A 56 -18.10 -0.03 -3.49
N ARG A 57 -19.32 0.21 -3.96
CA ARG A 57 -19.59 0.98 -5.19
C ARG A 57 -19.25 2.46 -5.07
N GLN A 58 -19.21 3.00 -3.85
CA GLN A 58 -18.82 4.40 -3.56
C GLN A 58 -17.30 4.56 -3.51
N HIS A 59 -16.57 3.46 -3.34
CA HIS A 59 -15.11 3.43 -3.23
C HIS A 59 -14.51 2.43 -4.23
N PRO A 60 -14.72 2.61 -5.55
CA PRO A 60 -14.37 1.60 -6.55
C PRO A 60 -12.87 1.28 -6.60
N PHE A 61 -12.01 2.29 -6.44
CA PHE A 61 -10.56 2.09 -6.40
C PHE A 61 -10.13 1.27 -5.18
N LEU A 62 -10.60 1.63 -3.99
CA LEU A 62 -10.30 0.88 -2.77
C LEU A 62 -10.86 -0.54 -2.85
N ALA A 63 -12.07 -0.70 -3.38
CA ALA A 63 -12.68 -2.01 -3.60
C ALA A 63 -11.89 -2.90 -4.57
N LEU A 64 -11.22 -2.31 -5.58
CA LEU A 64 -10.28 -3.01 -6.46
C LEU A 64 -8.98 -3.39 -5.76
N CYS A 65 -8.45 -2.53 -4.89
CA CYS A 65 -7.21 -2.79 -4.15
C CYS A 65 -7.35 -3.92 -3.12
N LEU A 66 -8.53 -4.07 -2.49
CA LEU A 66 -8.78 -5.06 -1.44
C LEU A 66 -8.46 -6.51 -1.84
N PRO A 67 -8.96 -7.07 -2.96
CA PRO A 67 -8.61 -8.43 -3.37
C PRO A 67 -7.13 -8.57 -3.70
N LEU A 68 -6.49 -7.55 -4.28
CA LEU A 68 -5.05 -7.59 -4.59
C LEU A 68 -4.20 -7.61 -3.32
N LEU A 69 -4.54 -6.77 -2.34
CA LEU A 69 -3.87 -6.72 -1.05
C LEU A 69 -4.05 -8.04 -0.27
N PHE A 70 -5.26 -8.60 -0.31
CA PHE A 70 -5.55 -9.90 0.30
C PHE A 70 -4.75 -11.03 -0.38
N LEU A 71 -4.78 -11.10 -1.71
CA LEU A 71 -4.04 -12.12 -2.46
C LEU A 71 -2.52 -11.98 -2.28
N GLY A 72 -1.99 -10.76 -2.23
CA GLY A 72 -0.57 -10.52 -1.97
C GLY A 72 -0.15 -11.00 -0.57
N GLY A 73 -0.89 -10.63 0.47
CA GLY A 73 -0.60 -11.10 1.84
C GLY A 73 -0.73 -12.62 2.00
N LEU A 74 -1.78 -13.21 1.41
CA LEU A 74 -2.00 -14.65 1.42
C LEU A 74 -0.92 -15.38 0.61
N GLY A 75 -0.60 -14.89 -0.58
CA GLY A 75 0.44 -15.40 -1.45
C GLY A 75 1.80 -15.40 -0.79
N SER A 76 2.18 -14.26 -0.20
CA SER A 76 3.41 -14.10 0.56
C SER A 76 3.50 -15.10 1.71
N THR A 77 2.43 -15.24 2.50
CA THR A 77 2.35 -16.21 3.61
C THR A 77 2.58 -17.64 3.11
N LEU A 78 1.87 -18.06 2.05
CA LEU A 78 1.96 -19.42 1.51
C LEU A 78 3.32 -19.69 0.83
N TYR A 79 3.87 -18.70 0.13
CA TYR A 79 5.18 -18.79 -0.50
C TYR A 79 6.30 -19.01 0.52
N HIS A 80 6.36 -18.19 1.57
CA HIS A 80 7.37 -18.31 2.61
C HIS A 80 7.14 -19.54 3.51
N ALA A 81 5.90 -19.94 3.73
CA ALA A 81 5.60 -21.15 4.49
C ALA A 81 6.14 -22.42 3.81
N PHE A 82 5.96 -22.56 2.50
CA PHE A 82 6.17 -23.84 1.81
C PHE A 82 7.36 -23.86 0.84
N ARG A 83 7.69 -22.76 0.16
CA ARG A 83 8.79 -22.65 -0.84
C ARG A 83 8.84 -23.80 -1.85
N SER A 84 7.65 -24.32 -2.23
CA SER A 84 7.53 -25.60 -2.92
C SER A 84 7.27 -25.49 -4.42
N HIS A 85 6.70 -24.37 -4.88
CA HIS A 85 6.30 -24.20 -6.28
C HIS A 85 6.27 -22.74 -6.69
N ARG A 86 6.63 -22.47 -7.95
CA ARG A 86 6.64 -21.12 -8.54
C ARG A 86 5.28 -20.41 -8.50
N LEU A 87 4.18 -21.17 -8.42
CA LEU A 87 2.84 -20.59 -8.29
C LEU A 87 2.68 -19.76 -7.02
N TRP A 88 3.28 -20.19 -5.90
CA TRP A 88 3.24 -19.41 -4.66
C TRP A 88 4.03 -18.10 -4.80
N LEU A 89 5.21 -18.16 -5.43
CA LEU A 89 6.01 -16.98 -5.76
C LEU A 89 5.25 -15.99 -6.64
N MET A 90 4.49 -16.48 -7.64
CA MET A 90 3.66 -15.62 -8.47
C MET A 90 2.49 -15.01 -7.69
N LEU A 91 1.90 -15.75 -6.74
CA LEU A 91 0.85 -15.22 -5.88
C LEU A 91 1.36 -14.19 -4.87
N ASP A 92 2.62 -14.27 -4.46
CA ASP A 92 3.30 -13.26 -3.63
C ASP A 92 3.60 -11.98 -4.44
N ILE A 93 4.24 -12.14 -5.60
CA ILE A 93 4.74 -11.02 -6.40
C ILE A 93 3.64 -10.34 -7.21
N THR A 94 2.83 -11.09 -7.96
CA THR A 94 1.95 -10.51 -9.00
C THR A 94 0.86 -9.60 -8.42
N PRO A 95 0.09 -10.00 -7.38
CA PRO A 95 -0.93 -9.12 -6.80
C PRO A 95 -0.32 -7.87 -6.18
N THR A 96 0.82 -8.02 -5.50
CA THR A 96 1.53 -6.91 -4.85
C THR A 96 2.06 -5.93 -5.89
N ALA A 97 2.71 -6.41 -6.95
CA ALA A 97 3.22 -5.56 -8.04
C ALA A 97 2.08 -4.81 -8.74
N LEU A 98 0.96 -5.49 -9.03
CA LEU A 98 -0.20 -4.86 -9.64
C LEU A 98 -0.82 -3.82 -8.71
N LEU A 99 -0.95 -4.11 -7.40
CA LEU A 99 -1.42 -3.16 -6.41
C LEU A 99 -0.54 -1.91 -6.36
N THR A 100 0.78 -2.07 -6.32
CA THR A 100 1.73 -0.96 -6.33
C THR A 100 1.62 -0.14 -7.60
N LEU A 101 1.50 -0.79 -8.77
CA LEU A 101 1.29 -0.09 -10.04
C LEU A 101 -0.01 0.72 -10.05
N LEU A 102 -1.12 0.15 -9.59
CA LEU A 102 -2.41 0.84 -9.50
C LEU A 102 -2.34 2.04 -8.54
N LEU A 103 -1.69 1.90 -7.39
CA LEU A 103 -1.45 3.01 -6.46
C LEU A 103 -0.60 4.12 -7.11
N ALA A 104 0.49 3.76 -7.77
CA ALA A 104 1.36 4.71 -8.42
C ALA A 104 0.61 5.50 -9.51
N LEU A 105 -0.17 4.81 -10.36
CA LEU A 105 -0.98 5.47 -11.38
C LEU A 105 -2.07 6.36 -10.78
N PHE A 106 -2.71 5.92 -9.70
CA PHE A 106 -3.75 6.71 -9.00
C PHE A 106 -3.21 8.03 -8.43
N PHE A 107 -2.01 8.03 -7.83
CA PHE A 107 -1.42 9.24 -7.26
C PHE A 107 -0.68 10.11 -8.30
N LEU A 108 -0.27 9.53 -9.42
CA LEU A 108 0.32 10.29 -10.54
C LEU A 108 -0.74 11.08 -11.32
N ASP A 109 -2.02 10.67 -11.25
CA ASP A 109 -3.12 11.39 -11.88
C ASP A 109 -3.19 12.84 -11.35
N PRO A 110 -2.93 13.86 -12.22
CA PRO A 110 -3.01 15.27 -11.83
C PRO A 110 -4.40 15.67 -11.33
N GLY A 111 -5.45 14.92 -11.67
CA GLY A 111 -6.82 15.14 -11.18
C GLY A 111 -7.03 14.72 -9.72
N VAL A 112 -6.13 13.89 -9.17
CA VAL A 112 -6.15 13.41 -7.77
C VAL A 112 -5.22 14.25 -6.89
N ALA A 113 -4.15 14.81 -7.47
CA ALA A 113 -3.05 15.46 -6.74
C ALA A 113 -3.37 16.76 -5.95
N PRO A 114 -4.34 17.64 -6.31
CA PRO A 114 -4.51 18.90 -5.59
C PRO A 114 -5.77 18.92 -4.71
N GLN A 115 -5.84 18.09 -3.66
CA GLN A 115 -6.78 18.32 -2.54
C GLN A 115 -6.12 18.31 -1.15
N VAL A 116 -4.84 17.95 -1.05
CA VAL A 116 -4.11 17.92 0.25
C VAL A 116 -3.44 19.26 0.58
N ALA A 117 -3.33 20.19 -0.38
CA ALA A 117 -2.65 21.48 -0.20
C ALA A 117 -3.56 22.66 0.22
N GLY A 118 -4.79 22.40 0.69
CA GLY A 118 -5.83 23.43 0.86
C GLY A 118 -6.22 23.83 2.29
N HIS A 119 -5.49 23.45 3.34
CA HIS A 119 -5.90 23.71 4.74
C HIS A 119 -4.86 24.42 5.64
N THR A 120 -4.03 25.31 5.08
CA THR A 120 -3.28 26.30 5.88
C THR A 120 -3.49 27.69 5.30
N GLY A 121 -4.37 28.49 5.92
CA GLY A 121 -4.52 29.89 5.54
C GLY A 121 -5.79 30.60 6.03
N GLY A 122 -6.27 30.30 7.24
CA GLY A 122 -7.22 31.16 7.93
C GLY A 122 -6.47 32.07 8.90
N SER A 123 -6.17 33.31 8.50
CA SER A 123 -5.89 34.43 9.41
C SER A 123 -6.51 35.70 8.83
N ALA A 124 -7.66 36.08 9.38
CA ALA A 124 -8.20 37.42 9.27
C ALA A 124 -7.47 38.33 10.28
N HIS A 125 -6.89 39.46 9.85
CA HIS A 125 -7.02 40.79 10.50
C HIS A 125 -6.14 41.88 9.82
N VAL A 126 -6.82 42.96 9.40
CA VAL A 126 -6.47 44.40 9.48
C VAL A 126 -5.33 44.99 8.62
N SER A 127 -5.75 45.69 7.56
CA SER A 127 -5.40 47.05 7.09
C SER A 127 -6.11 47.20 5.72
N ASP A 128 -6.95 48.17 5.37
CA ASP A 128 -7.10 49.55 5.80
C ASP A 128 -8.56 49.99 5.63
N ALA A 129 -9.15 50.47 6.72
CA ALA A 129 -10.28 51.36 6.68
C ALA A 129 -9.78 52.78 6.41
N HIS A 130 -9.47 53.14 5.15
CA HIS A 130 -9.14 54.53 4.78
C HIS A 130 -9.39 54.82 3.28
N ALA A 131 -10.58 54.47 2.77
CA ALA A 131 -11.05 54.97 1.46
C ALA A 131 -12.55 55.29 1.49
N HIS A 132 -13.00 55.95 2.56
CA HIS A 132 -14.37 56.43 2.71
C HIS A 132 -14.39 57.88 3.22
N LEU A 133 -13.63 58.79 2.58
CA LEU A 133 -13.65 60.23 2.92
C LEU A 133 -13.49 61.22 1.75
N VAL A 134 -13.74 60.85 0.50
CA VAL A 134 -14.00 61.82 -0.58
C VAL A 134 -14.96 61.19 -1.59
N GLY A 135 -16.25 61.53 -1.54
CA GLY A 135 -17.22 61.02 -2.53
C GLY A 135 -18.71 61.13 -2.19
N LEU A 136 -19.11 61.94 -1.20
CA LEU A 136 -20.52 62.21 -0.92
C LEU A 136 -20.83 63.70 -1.04
N SER A 137 -20.96 64.17 -2.28
CA SER A 137 -21.78 65.33 -2.63
C SER A 137 -22.96 64.85 -3.48
N GLN A 138 -24.06 64.52 -2.81
CA GLN A 138 -25.42 64.52 -3.37
C GLN A 138 -26.02 65.93 -3.14
N PRO A 139 -27.21 66.33 -3.65
CA PRO A 139 -28.21 65.55 -4.41
C PRO A 139 -28.84 66.28 -5.63
N TYR A 140 -29.63 65.51 -6.39
CA TYR A 140 -30.70 65.99 -7.27
C TYR A 140 -31.89 66.60 -6.48
N GLY A 141 -32.49 67.65 -7.01
CA GLY A 141 -33.79 68.19 -6.59
C GLY A 141 -34.42 69.08 -7.67
N HIS A 142 -35.55 68.58 -8.22
CA HIS A 142 -36.55 69.19 -9.10
C HIS A 142 -36.17 69.61 -10.53
#